data_AF-A0A521FDE5-F1
#
_entry.id   AF-A0A521FDE5-F1
#
_cell.length_a   1.000
_cell.length_b   1.000
_cell.length_c   1.000
_cell.angle_alpha   90.00
_cell.angle_beta   90.00
_cell.angle_gamma   90.00
#
_symmetry.space_group_name_H-M   'P 1'
#
loop_
_entity.id
_entity.type
_entity.pdbx_description
1 polymer ?
#
loop_
_entity_poly.entity_id
_entity_poly.type
_entity_poly.pdbx_seq_one_letter_code
_entity_poly.pdbx_strand_id
1 'polypeptide(L)'
;MISSENSRPSAEGMNEKEPVKIILAEDDKDDQELFIDALDEAQVPSEVTTVENGQQLMDSLRDKSQPDPDIIFIDVNMPVKGASRRWKK
;
A
#
# COMPACT_ATOMS: atom_id res chain seq x y z
N MET A 1 29.95 41.65 -24.90
CA MET A 1 29.06 40.48 -24.97
C MET A 1 28.70 40.15 -23.53
N ILE A 2 27.49 40.51 -23.13
CA ILE A 2 26.94 40.40 -21.77
C ILE A 2 26.13 39.10 -21.69
N SER A 3 26.02 38.57 -20.47
CA SER A 3 25.29 37.39 -19.98
C SER A 3 26.15 36.11 -19.96
N SER A 4 26.72 35.65 -18.84
CA SER A 4 26.26 35.66 -17.45
C SER A 4 24.80 35.25 -17.32
N GLU A 5 24.54 33.95 -17.39
CA GLU A 5 23.47 33.30 -16.62
C GLU A 5 23.70 31.78 -16.60
N ASN A 6 24.65 31.32 -15.78
CA ASN A 6 24.63 29.91 -15.36
C ASN A 6 23.51 29.78 -14.31
N SER A 7 22.27 29.79 -14.80
CA SER A 7 21.09 29.55 -14.00
C SER A 7 21.08 28.09 -13.55
N ARG A 8 21.31 27.91 -12.25
CA ARG A 8 20.67 26.95 -11.32
C ARG A 8 20.48 25.50 -11.82
N PRO A 9 20.83 24.57 -10.93
CA PRO A 9 19.73 24.01 -10.15
C PRO A 9 19.92 24.36 -8.68
N SER A 10 19.08 25.28 -8.21
CA SER A 10 18.68 25.32 -6.81
C SER A 10 17.68 24.18 -6.64
N ALA A 11 18.11 23.08 -6.05
CA ALA A 11 17.24 22.08 -5.44
C ALA A 11 18.07 21.35 -4.40
N GLU A 12 18.40 22.08 -3.33
CA GLU A 12 18.80 21.47 -2.07
C GLU A 12 17.66 20.55 -1.62
N GLY A 13 17.97 19.27 -1.39
CA GLY A 13 17.16 18.37 -0.56
C GLY A 13 15.85 17.85 -1.15
N MET A 14 15.91 17.08 -2.23
CA MET A 14 14.87 16.08 -2.49
C MET A 14 15.04 14.95 -1.47
N ASN A 15 14.61 15.16 -0.23
CA ASN A 15 14.25 14.03 0.63
C ASN A 15 12.77 13.73 0.38
N GLU A 16 12.43 13.52 -0.89
CA GLU A 16 11.17 12.91 -1.28
C GLU A 16 11.31 11.47 -0.82
N LYS A 17 10.86 11.18 0.41
CA LYS A 17 10.72 9.80 0.85
C LYS A 17 9.77 9.16 -0.16
N GLU A 18 10.31 8.27 -0.98
CA GLU A 18 9.49 7.53 -1.95
C GLU A 18 8.30 6.93 -1.20
N PRO A 19 7.09 7.01 -1.77
CA PRO A 19 5.92 6.51 -1.09
C PRO A 19 6.08 5.01 -0.85
N VAL A 20 5.88 4.57 0.39
CA VAL A 20 6.00 3.18 0.78
C VAL A 20 4.93 2.36 0.05
N LYS A 21 5.33 1.33 -0.68
CA LYS A 21 4.39 0.47 -1.40
C LYS A 21 3.86 -0.60 -0.46
N ILE A 22 2.59 -0.49 -0.15
CA ILE A 22 1.90 -1.36 0.79
C ILE A 22 0.87 -2.18 0.02
N ILE A 23 0.93 -3.51 0.12
CA ILE A 23 -0.16 -4.37 -0.35
C ILE A 23 -0.97 -4.82 0.85
N LEU A 24 -2.28 -4.53 0.85
CA LEU A 24 -3.22 -4.94 1.87
C LEU A 24 -4.09 -6.07 1.33
N ALA A 25 -3.93 -7.28 1.87
CA ALA A 25 -4.76 -8.44 1.57
C ALA A 25 -5.85 -8.60 2.63
N GLU A 26 -7.06 -8.13 2.32
CA GLU A 26 -8.21 -8.05 3.21
C GLU A 26 -9.50 -8.30 2.39
N ASP A 27 -10.41 -9.15 2.88
CA ASP A 27 -11.67 -9.46 2.18
C ASP A 27 -12.84 -8.55 2.58
N ASP A 28 -12.71 -7.80 3.68
CA ASP A 28 -13.65 -6.77 4.09
C ASP A 28 -13.27 -5.37 3.55
N LYS A 29 -14.22 -4.69 2.90
CA LYS A 29 -13.99 -3.36 2.33
C LYS A 29 -13.95 -2.25 3.38
N ASP A 30 -14.71 -2.40 4.47
CA ASP A 30 -14.74 -1.41 5.54
C ASP A 30 -13.38 -1.37 6.25
N ASP A 31 -12.74 -2.53 6.43
CA ASP A 31 -11.38 -2.63 6.98
C ASP A 31 -10.31 -2.08 6.02
N GLN A 32 -10.47 -2.27 4.71
CA GLN A 32 -9.60 -1.64 3.71
C GLN A 32 -9.66 -0.10 3.77
N GLU A 33 -10.85 0.48 3.82
CA GLU A 33 -11.04 1.93 3.91
C GLU A 33 -10.47 2.48 5.21
N LEU A 34 -10.70 1.81 6.34
CA LEU A 34 -10.14 2.19 7.64
C LEU A 34 -8.60 2.26 7.63
N PHE A 35 -7.94 1.34 6.93
CA PHE A 35 -6.48 1.32 6.82
C PHE A 35 -5.94 2.48 5.97
N ILE A 36 -6.61 2.78 4.86
CA ILE A 36 -6.25 3.91 3.98
C ILE A 36 -6.41 5.22 4.74
N ASP A 37 -7.52 5.40 5.45
CA ASP A 37 -7.79 6.58 6.27
C ASP A 37 -6.72 6.76 7.37
N ALA A 38 -6.33 5.67 8.04
CA ALA A 38 -5.29 5.72 9.07
C ALA A 38 -3.91 6.13 8.51
N LEU A 39 -3.59 5.73 7.27
CA LEU A 39 -2.34 6.12 6.60
C LEU A 39 -2.36 7.60 6.18
N ASP A 40 -3.51 8.07 5.69
CA ASP A 40 -3.72 9.47 5.35
C ASP A 40 -3.63 10.37 6.61
N GLU A 41 -4.30 9.98 7.70
CA GLU A 41 -4.22 10.66 9.00
C GLU A 41 -2.79 10.65 9.57
N ALA A 42 -2.04 9.57 9.39
CA ALA A 42 -0.65 9.47 9.81
C ALA A 42 0.32 10.28 8.92
N GLN A 43 -0.18 10.89 7.83
CA GLN A 43 0.61 11.62 6.82
C GLN A 43 1.78 10.79 6.27
N VAL A 44 1.58 9.48 6.17
CA VAL A 44 2.59 8.57 5.62
C VAL A 44 2.44 8.60 4.09
N PRO A 45 3.47 9.02 3.35
CA PRO A 45 3.46 8.85 1.89
C PRO A 45 3.51 7.34 1.62
N SER A 46 2.37 6.76 1.26
CA SER A 46 2.25 5.34 0.95
C SER A 46 1.32 5.11 -0.23
N GLU A 47 1.69 4.16 -1.09
CA GLU A 47 0.82 3.63 -2.13
C GLU A 47 0.22 2.32 -1.63
N VAL A 48 -1.08 2.34 -1.31
CA VAL A 48 -1.80 1.15 -0.85
C VAL A 48 -2.47 0.47 -2.04
N THR A 49 -2.13 -0.79 -2.26
CA THR A 49 -2.84 -1.67 -3.20
C THR A 49 -3.65 -2.67 -2.40
N THR A 50 -4.97 -2.62 -2.50
CA THR A 50 -5.83 -3.61 -1.85
C THR A 50 -6.03 -4.83 -2.75
N VAL A 51 -6.02 -6.01 -2.14
CA VAL A 51 -6.28 -7.29 -2.82
C VAL A 51 -7.25 -8.10 -1.97
N GLU A 52 -8.27 -8.66 -2.60
CA GLU A 52 -9.31 -9.39 -1.87
C GLU A 52 -8.87 -10.84 -1.53
N ASN A 53 -7.77 -11.31 -2.13
CA ASN A 53 -7.31 -12.69 -1.99
C ASN A 53 -5.79 -12.83 -2.11
N GLY A 54 -5.20 -13.77 -1.38
CA GLY A 54 -3.77 -14.09 -1.46
C GLY A 54 -3.30 -14.57 -2.85
N GLN A 55 -4.21 -15.06 -3.70
CA GLN A 55 -3.86 -15.39 -5.09
C GLN A 55 -3.58 -14.14 -5.93
N GLN A 56 -4.37 -13.07 -5.77
CA GLN A 56 -4.13 -11.80 -6.44
C GLN A 56 -2.81 -11.17 -5.96
N LEU A 57 -2.52 -11.25 -4.66
CA LEU A 57 -1.22 -10.86 -4.11
C LEU A 57 -0.06 -11.59 -4.81
N MET A 58 -0.14 -12.92 -4.92
CA MET A 58 0.90 -13.74 -5.54
C MET A 58 1.04 -13.45 -7.04
N ASP A 59 -0.05 -13.15 -7.73
CA ASP A 59 -0.01 -12.78 -9.14
C ASP A 59 0.63 -11.40 -9.34
N SER A 60 0.34 -10.43 -8.47
CA SER A 60 1.00 -9.12 -8.45
C SER A 60 2.50 -9.22 -8.14
N LEU A 61 2.90 -10.08 -7.20
CA LEU A 61 4.32 -10.34 -6.86
C LEU A 61 5.08 -11.08 -7.98
N ARG A 62 4.37 -11.83 -8.84
CA ARG A 62 4.98 -12.55 -9.97
C ARG A 62 5.20 -11.66 -11.18
N ASP A 63 4.51 -10.53 -11.28
CA ASP A 63 4.69 -9.58 -12.36
C ASP A 63 5.96 -8.75 -12.13
N LYS A 64 7.04 -9.14 -12.81
CA LYS A 64 8.33 -8.44 -12.78
C LYS A 64 8.30 -7.03 -13.37
N SER A 65 7.19 -6.63 -13.97
CA SER A 65 6.98 -5.27 -14.50
C SER A 65 6.52 -4.31 -13.41
N GLN A 66 6.02 -4.83 -12.29
CA GLN A 66 5.61 -4.04 -11.14
C GLN A 66 6.75 -3.95 -10.12
N PRO A 67 6.90 -2.81 -9.43
CA PRO A 67 7.86 -2.68 -8.34
C PRO A 67 7.48 -3.63 -7.18
N ASP A 68 8.49 -4.21 -6.54
CA ASP A 68 8.29 -5.04 -5.35
C ASP A 68 7.64 -4.21 -4.23
N PRO A 69 6.66 -4.75 -3.50
CA PRO A 69 6.08 -4.07 -2.36
C PRO A 69 7.08 -4.00 -1.20
N ASP A 70 7.11 -2.86 -0.52
CA ASP A 70 7.92 -2.67 0.69
C ASP A 70 7.34 -3.40 1.89
N ILE A 71 6.00 -3.41 1.99
CA ILE A 71 5.25 -4.00 3.09
C ILE A 71 4.04 -4.73 2.55
N ILE A 72 3.77 -5.92 3.08
CA ILE A 72 2.57 -6.69 2.77
C ILE A 72 1.82 -6.89 4.09
N PHE A 73 0.63 -6.32 4.19
CA PHE A 73 -0.34 -6.62 5.23
C PHE A 73 -1.25 -7.72 4.74
N ILE A 74 -1.31 -8.82 5.49
CA ILE A 74 -2.22 -9.93 5.21
C ILE A 74 -3.10 -10.04 6.43
N ASP A 75 -4.41 -9.93 6.24
CA ASP A 75 -5.33 -10.22 7.32
C ASP A 75 -5.22 -11.70 7.70
N VAL A 76 -4.95 -11.91 8.98
CA VAL A 76 -4.84 -13.24 9.59
C VAL A 76 -6.22 -13.75 9.98
N ASN A 77 -7.23 -12.88 10.03
CA ASN A 77 -8.61 -13.25 10.31
C ASN A 77 -9.36 -13.78 9.11
N MET A 78 -8.80 -13.73 7.89
CA MET A 78 -9.35 -14.39 6.69
C MET A 78 -9.81 -15.80 7.04
N PRO A 79 -11.12 -16.01 7.28
CA PRO A 79 -11.61 -17.29 7.71
C PRO A 79 -11.67 -18.13 6.45
N VAL A 80 -10.79 -19.13 6.31
CA VAL A 80 -11.03 -20.22 5.38
C VAL A 80 -12.28 -20.93 5.87
N LYS A 81 -13.46 -20.47 5.40
CA LYS A 81 -14.82 -20.98 5.67
C LYS A 81 -14.85 -22.11 6.70
N GLY A 82 -14.87 -21.72 7.97
CA GLY A 82 -14.80 -22.61 9.12
C GLY A 82 -16.03 -22.51 10.04
N ALA A 83 -17.22 -22.56 9.45
CA ALA A 83 -18.50 -22.91 10.09
C ALA A 83 -19.11 -21.93 11.13
N SER A 84 -20.27 -21.41 10.73
CA SER A 84 -21.42 -21.10 11.59
C SER A 84 -21.49 -22.03 12.82
N ARG A 85 -21.51 -21.46 14.03
CA ARG A 85 -22.09 -22.14 15.18
C ARG A 85 -23.10 -21.24 15.87
N ARG A 86 -24.29 -21.23 15.27
CA ARG A 86 -25.54 -20.89 15.95
C ARG A 86 -25.68 -21.77 17.19
N TRP A 87 -25.48 -21.21 18.38
CA TRP A 87 -25.95 -21.83 19.62
C TRP A 87 -27.36 -21.30 19.89
N LYS A 88 -28.35 -22.14 19.59
CA LYS A 88 -29.64 -22.06 20.28
C LYS A 88 -29.38 -22.35 21.76
N LYS A 89 -29.91 -21.50 22.63
CA LYS A 89 -30.50 -21.97 23.88
C LYS A 89 -31.76 -21.18 24.16
#